data_AF-A0A3D3W7M0-F1
#
_entry.id   AF-A0A3D3W7M0-F1
#
_cell.length_a   1.000
_cell.length_b   1.000
_cell.length_c   1.000
_cell.angle_alpha   90.00
_cell.angle_beta   90.00
_cell.angle_gamma   90.00
#
_symmetry.space_group_name_H-M   'P 1'
#
loop_
_entity.id
_entity.type
_entity.pdbx_description
1 polymer ?
#
loop_
_entity_poly.entity_id
_entity_poly.type
_entity_poly.pdbx_seq_one_letter_code
_entity_poly.pdbx_strand_id
1 'polypeptide(L)' 'MKTTKSERLWLIATAIFYILYNIPGVPAMGDAQGMLVHGVLTVVPLWILAYVGMNRVYKVYKLKEQNKDKGANTHA' A
#
# COMPACT_ATOMS: atom_id res chain seq x y z
N MET A 1 8.41 12.88 10.58
CA MET A 1 8.01 11.50 10.93
C MET A 1 8.98 10.52 10.28
N LYS A 2 9.64 9.64 11.04
CA LYS A 2 10.46 8.56 10.44
C LYS A 2 9.52 7.47 9.93
N THR A 3 9.42 7.33 8.61
CA THR A 3 8.71 6.22 7.96
C THR A 3 9.40 4.91 8.27
N THR A 4 8.61 3.86 8.48
CA THR A 4 9.18 2.53 8.78
C THR A 4 9.69 1.85 7.51
N LYS A 5 10.65 0.92 7.63
CA LYS A 5 11.14 0.14 6.47
C LYS A 5 9.99 -0.59 5.76
N SER A 6 9.03 -1.12 6.51
CA SER A 6 7.85 -1.80 5.97
C SER A 6 6.89 -0.85 5.24
N GLU A 7 6.68 0.36 5.76
CA GLU A 7 5.88 1.40 5.11
C GLU A 7 6.53 1.86 3.81
N ARG A 8 7.87 2.04 3.81
CA ARG A 8 8.61 2.36 2.59
C ARG A 8 8.47 1.27 1.53
N LEU A 9 8.61 -0.01 1.92
CA LEU A 9 8.46 -1.13 0.98
C LEU A 9 7.02 -1.21 0.43
N TRP A 10 6.03 -1.01 1.29
CA TRP A 10 4.62 -0.96 0.88
C TRP A 10 4.33 0.17 -0.12
N LEU A 11 4.84 1.37 0.14
CA LEU A 11 4.68 2.52 -0.75
C LEU A 11 5.36 2.28 -2.10
N ILE A 12 6.56 1.70 -2.11
CA ILE A 12 7.27 1.34 -3.35
C ILE A 12 6.46 0.31 -4.15
N ALA A 13 5.98 -0.76 -3.51
CA ALA A 13 5.16 -1.76 -4.18
C ALA A 13 3.88 -1.15 -4.76
N THR A 14 3.19 -0.32 -3.97
CA THR A 14 1.98 0.39 -4.42
C THR A 14 2.26 1.29 -5.62
N ALA A 15 3.35 2.04 -5.59
CA ALA A 15 3.76 2.90 -6.71
C ALA A 15 4.06 2.10 -7.98
N ILE A 16 4.77 0.97 -7.86
CA ILE A 16 5.07 0.09 -9.00
C ILE A 16 3.79 -0.42 -9.64
N PHE A 17 2.87 -1.01 -8.86
CA PHE A 17 1.63 -1.52 -9.44
C PHE A 17 0.73 -0.41 -9.99
N TYR A 18 0.75 0.78 -9.40
CA TYR A 18 0.03 1.93 -9.93
C TYR A 18 0.56 2.35 -11.29
N ILE A 19 1.89 2.41 -11.46
CA ILE A 19 2.52 2.69 -12.74
C ILE A 19 2.16 1.59 -13.75
N LEU A 20 2.27 0.32 -13.36
CA LEU A 20 1.92 -0.82 -14.23
C LEU A 20 0.48 -0.75 -14.70
N TYR A 21 -0.47 -0.42 -13.82
CA TYR A 21 -1.88 -0.27 -14.18
C TYR A 21 -2.10 0.84 -15.23
N ASN A 22 -1.37 1.95 -15.13
CA ASN A 22 -1.56 3.16 -15.94
C ASN A 22 -0.64 3.26 -17.16
N ILE A 23 -0.02 2.16 -17.61
CA ILE A 23 0.84 2.20 -18.81
C ILE A 23 -0.02 2.57 -20.03
N PRO A 24 0.32 3.65 -20.75
CA PRO A 24 -0.45 4.06 -21.93
C PRO A 24 -0.36 3.00 -23.02
N GLY A 25 -1.51 2.65 -23.60
CA GLY A 25 -1.60 1.64 -24.66
C GLY A 25 -1.55 0.18 -24.16
N VAL A 26 -1.56 -0.05 -22.84
CA VAL A 26 -1.66 -1.39 -22.25
C VAL A 26 -2.92 -1.47 -21.38
N PRO A 27 -3.88 -2.37 -21.69
CA PRO A 27 -3.92 -3.25 -22.86
C PRO A 27 -4.27 -2.50 -24.15
N ALA A 28 -3.98 -3.10 -25.30
CA ALA A 28 -4.33 -2.52 -26.59
C ALA A 28 -5.86 -2.31 -26.71
N MET A 29 -6.28 -1.19 -27.30
CA MET A 29 -7.70 -0.93 -27.51
C MET A 29 -8.33 -2.03 -28.37
N GLY A 30 -9.45 -2.57 -27.90
CA GLY A 30 -10.16 -3.68 -28.54
C GLY A 30 -9.76 -5.08 -28.04
N ASP A 31 -8.71 -5.21 -27.23
CA ASP A 31 -8.34 -6.48 -26.60
C ASP A 31 -9.07 -6.68 -25.25
N ALA A 32 -10.28 -7.24 -25.33
CA ALA A 32 -11.09 -7.52 -24.15
C ALA A 32 -10.44 -8.54 -23.20
N GLN A 33 -9.72 -9.53 -23.73
CA GLN A 33 -9.05 -10.54 -22.91
C GLN A 33 -7.84 -9.92 -22.20
N GLY A 34 -7.02 -9.15 -22.91
CA GLY A 34 -5.91 -8.41 -22.34
C GLY A 34 -6.36 -7.43 -21.27
N MET A 35 -7.51 -6.77 -21.44
CA MET A 35 -8.12 -5.90 -20.42
C MET A 35 -8.43 -6.64 -19.12
N LEU A 36 -9.05 -7.82 -19.22
CA LEU A 36 -9.36 -8.62 -18.04
C LEU A 36 -8.08 -9.08 -17.34
N VAL A 37 -7.11 -9.61 -18.09
CA VAL A 37 -5.84 -10.09 -17.53
C VAL A 37 -5.05 -8.94 -16.89
N HIS A 38 -4.94 -7.80 -17.56
CA HIS A 38 -4.27 -6.61 -17.05
C HIS A 38 -4.93 -6.11 -15.77
N GLY A 39 -6.27 -6.01 -15.76
CA GLY A 39 -7.04 -5.60 -14.59
C GLY A 39 -6.80 -6.53 -13.40
N VAL A 40 -6.88 -7.84 -13.61
CA VAL A 40 -6.64 -8.84 -12.54
C VAL A 40 -5.20 -8.78 -12.03
N LEU A 41 -4.21 -8.61 -12.91
CA LEU A 41 -2.80 -8.60 -12.51
C LEU A 41 -2.33 -7.28 -11.88
N THR A 42 -3.04 -6.17 -12.08
CA THR A 42 -2.62 -4.85 -11.59
C THR A 42 -3.56 -4.29 -10.53
N VAL A 43 -4.87 -4.29 -10.78
CA VAL A 43 -5.88 -3.71 -9.88
C VAL A 43 -6.07 -4.56 -8.64
N VAL A 44 -6.16 -5.89 -8.77
CA VAL A 44 -6.38 -6.76 -7.61
C VAL A 44 -5.19 -6.68 -6.62
N PRO A 45 -3.91 -6.76 -7.06
CA PRO A 45 -2.78 -6.54 -6.17
C PRO A 45 -2.74 -5.13 -5.57
N LEU A 46 -3.07 -4.08 -6.33
CA LEU A 46 -3.19 -2.71 -5.80
C LEU A 46 -4.20 -2.64 -4.66
N TRP A 47 -5.35 -3.25 -4.84
CA TRP A 47 -6.42 -3.27 -3.84
C TRP A 47 -5.97 -3.97 -2.57
N ILE A 48 -5.36 -5.16 -2.70
CA ILE A 48 -4.81 -5.91 -1.57
C ILE A 48 -3.73 -5.07 -0.85
N LEU A 49 -2.79 -4.48 -1.59
CA LEU A 49 -1.75 -3.63 -1.03
C LEU A 49 -2.34 -2.43 -0.29
N ALA A 50 -3.37 -1.79 -0.83
CA ALA A 50 -4.02 -0.67 -0.18
C ALA A 50 -4.60 -1.08 1.18
N TYR A 51 -5.42 -2.12 1.25
CA TYR A 51 -6.04 -2.56 2.51
C TYR A 51 -5.02 -3.08 3.53
N VAL A 52 -4.09 -3.94 3.10
CA VAL A 52 -3.08 -4.53 3.99
C VAL A 52 -2.12 -3.45 4.51
N GLY A 53 -1.69 -2.56 3.62
CA GLY A 53 -0.80 -1.47 3.97
C GLY A 53 -1.42 -0.49 4.93
N MET A 54 -2.65 -0.04 4.64
CA MET A 54 -3.41 0.82 5.55
C MET A 54 -3.52 0.19 6.93
N ASN A 55 -4.04 -1.06 7.03
CA ASN A 55 -4.22 -1.73 8.31
C ASN A 55 -2.90 -1.86 9.10
N ARG A 56 -1.79 -2.21 8.42
CA ARG A 56 -0.49 -2.36 9.07
C ARG A 56 0.07 -1.02 9.54
N VAL A 57 -0.05 0.02 8.72
CA VAL A 57 0.42 1.37 9.03
C VAL A 57 -0.37 1.96 10.21
N TYR A 58 -1.71 1.86 10.18
CA TYR A 58 -2.57 2.29 11.29
C TYR A 58 -2.21 1.58 12.60
N LYS A 59 -2.00 0.26 12.58
CA LYS A 59 -1.58 -0.48 13.78
C LYS A 59 -0.23 0.00 14.32
N VAL A 60 0.76 0.22 13.43
CA VAL A 60 2.09 0.70 13.86
C VAL A 60 2.02 2.08 14.48
N TYR A 61 1.26 3.02 13.89
CA TYR A 61 1.12 4.37 14.45
C TYR A 61 0.34 4.35 15.77
N LYS A 62 -0.75 3.59 15.87
CA LYS A 62 -1.50 3.39 17.12
C LYS A 62 -0.62 2.82 18.24
N LEU A 63 0.19 1.81 17.94
CA LEU A 63 1.13 1.23 18.92
C LEU A 63 2.20 2.23 19.37
N LYS A 64 2.70 3.07 18.46
CA LYS A 64 3.67 4.12 18.81
C LYS A 64 3.06 5.16 19.75
N GLU A 65 1.81 5.56 19.50
CA GLU A 65 1.06 6.49 20.35
C GLU A 65 0.84 5.92 21.75
N GLN A 66 0.34 4.69 21.86
CA GLN A 66 0.14 4.02 23.15
C GLN A 66 1.42 3.87 23.97
N ASN A 67 2.57 3.60 23.33
CA ASN A 67 3.85 3.51 24.02
C ASN A 67 4.35 4.87 24.50
N LYS A 68 4.07 5.94 23.75
CA LYS A 68 4.41 7.31 24.15
C LYS A 68 3.64 7.71 25.41
N ASP A 69 2.34 7.42 25.46
CA ASP A 69 1.50 7.73 26.62
C ASP A 69 1.89 6.92 27.87
N LYS A 70 2.23 5.63 27.72
CA LYS A 70 2.72 4.81 28.84
C LYS A 70 4.09 5.29 29.37
N GLY A 71 4.98 5.71 28.49
CA GLY A 71 6.28 6.28 28.88
C GLY A 71 6.10 7.59 29.66
N ALA A 72 5.19 8.46 29.22
CA ALA A 72 4.89 9.71 29.91
C ALA A 72 4.31 9.48 31.33
N ASN A 73 3.43 8.49 31.51
CA ASN A 73 2.82 8.19 32.81
C ASN A 73 3.74 7.41 33.77
N THR A 74 4.78 6.73 33.28
CA THR A 74 5.74 6.00 34.15
C THR A 74 6.84 6.91 34.71
N HIS A 75 7.04 8.08 34.10
CA HIS A 75 8.08 9.05 34.48
C HIS A 75 7.52 10.33 35.14
N ALA A 76 6.21 10.35 35.45
CA ALA A 76 5.54 11.39 36.21
C ALA A 76 5.30 10.91 37.66
#